data_AF-A0A4Q6C3A8-F1
#
_entry.id   AF-A0A4Q6C3A8-F1
#
_cell.length_a   1.000
_cell.length_b   1.000
_cell.length_c   1.000
_cell.angle_alpha   90.00
_cell.angle_beta   90.00
_cell.angle_gamma   90.00
#
_symmetry.space_group_name_H-M   'P 1'
#
loop_
_entity.id
_entity.type
_entity.pdbx_description
1 polymer ?
#
loop_
_entity_poly.entity_id
_entity_poly.type
_entity_poly.pdbx_seq_one_letter_code
_entity_poly.pdbx_strand_id
1 'polypeptide(L)'
;AYMFHVATSFNSPLNSWNVSNVVNMEGTFYVASAFNQNLNSWNTSKVTNLRRTFERASAFNGDITTWNTALVNDLHRTFADALVFNQNIGGWNVANVEWMEATFGGAALFNQSLNSWNTSKVMGMVCTFCYASAFNGNITSWDTSKVTMMSGMFQRATVFNQNISGWDVSKVVDFSSMFDYAVAFNQPIGSWNVGSAQTMAAMFIHATLFNQTLSSWDVADVTNFNWMFETSGFNQPINAWTVSSATSMEGMFKNTTFNQPLASWTVSNVTTMSAMFENSPFNQDISSWSTGNLEKANHMFYLNTAFNQPIGSWNVSKLTEAVAMFRGATSFSRPLNTWNVSALIKAEAMFMNTLMFNQPLNNWQVGNVTTMQSMFEGSAFNQNISTWNTSKVETMGWMFKNATNYDQPMAWDVSKVKVMVAMFESTPLNQDLSAWNTSSVEDMGWMFAHTDFFNSDITGWDTSKVYYFRSMFEDALAFNQNIGLWNVTAATVMIDMLRYTSSMSRANYDALLIGWAAQNVHSNVTFDANNYQYSAGAAATARGVLTGAKGWTIVDSGVGP
;
A
#
# COMPACT_ATOMS: atom_id res chain seq x y z
N ALA A 1 -33.77 -31.12 -1.29
CA ALA A 1 -32.50 -30.36 -1.30
C ALA A 1 -31.52 -31.01 -2.28
N TYR A 2 -30.70 -30.20 -2.97
CA TYR A 2 -29.55 -30.60 -3.81
C TYR A 2 -29.83 -31.59 -4.96
N MET A 3 -31.03 -31.58 -5.54
CA MET A 3 -31.47 -32.58 -6.52
C MET A 3 -30.65 -32.58 -7.83
N PHE A 4 -30.36 -31.41 -8.40
CA PHE A 4 -29.57 -31.23 -9.64
C PHE A 4 -28.22 -30.56 -9.36
N HIS A 5 -27.68 -30.78 -8.17
CA HIS A 5 -26.40 -30.22 -7.73
C HIS A 5 -25.27 -30.60 -8.70
N VAL A 6 -24.60 -29.58 -9.27
CA VAL A 6 -23.47 -29.72 -10.21
C VAL A 6 -23.86 -30.43 -11.52
N ALA A 7 -25.16 -30.48 -11.86
CA ALA A 7 -25.63 -30.96 -13.14
C ALA A 7 -25.40 -29.88 -14.24
N THR A 8 -24.13 -29.60 -14.54
CA THR A 8 -23.69 -28.43 -15.31
C THR A 8 -24.27 -28.34 -16.73
N SER A 9 -24.62 -29.48 -17.34
CA SER A 9 -25.25 -29.57 -18.66
C SER A 9 -26.77 -29.77 -18.63
N PHE A 10 -27.38 -29.87 -17.45
CA PHE A 10 -28.80 -30.18 -17.32
C PHE A 10 -29.66 -28.98 -17.69
N ASN A 11 -30.57 -29.17 -18.65
CA ASN A 11 -31.56 -28.18 -19.06
C ASN A 11 -32.86 -28.83 -19.60
N SER A 12 -33.23 -29.99 -19.06
CA SER A 12 -34.45 -30.70 -19.51
C SER A 12 -35.70 -30.10 -18.85
N PRO A 13 -36.86 -30.06 -19.55
CA PRO A 13 -38.10 -29.52 -18.99
C PRO A 13 -38.55 -30.20 -17.71
N LEU A 14 -38.98 -29.41 -16.73
CA LEU A 14 -39.50 -29.87 -15.42
C LEU A 14 -40.93 -29.39 -15.13
N ASN A 15 -41.59 -28.78 -16.11
CA ASN A 15 -42.90 -28.16 -15.95
C ASN A 15 -44.03 -29.14 -15.59
N SER A 16 -43.87 -30.44 -15.86
CA SER A 16 -44.83 -31.50 -15.53
C SER A 16 -44.67 -32.09 -14.13
N TRP A 17 -43.65 -31.67 -13.38
CA TRP A 17 -43.36 -32.23 -12.07
C TRP A 17 -44.35 -31.73 -11.02
N ASN A 18 -44.90 -32.65 -10.22
CA ASN A 18 -45.70 -32.29 -9.06
C ASN A 18 -44.82 -32.02 -7.85
N VAL A 19 -44.63 -30.74 -7.52
CA VAL A 19 -43.85 -30.28 -6.35
C VAL A 19 -44.73 -29.81 -5.17
N SER A 20 -46.04 -30.07 -5.18
CA SER A 20 -46.99 -29.51 -4.20
C SER A 20 -46.77 -29.93 -2.75
N ASN A 21 -45.91 -30.93 -2.51
CA ASN A 21 -45.52 -31.42 -1.19
C ASN A 21 -44.08 -31.07 -0.82
N VAL A 22 -43.34 -30.37 -1.69
CA VAL A 22 -41.97 -29.94 -1.41
C VAL A 22 -41.98 -28.82 -0.40
N VAL A 23 -41.19 -28.99 0.67
CA VAL A 23 -41.02 -27.99 1.74
C VAL A 23 -39.65 -27.32 1.65
N ASN A 24 -38.61 -28.05 1.25
CA ASN A 24 -37.23 -27.55 1.20
C ASN A 24 -36.65 -27.69 -0.22
N MET A 25 -36.38 -26.55 -0.87
CA MET A 25 -35.76 -26.46 -2.20
C MET A 25 -34.28 -26.10 -2.16
N GLU A 26 -33.64 -26.15 -0.99
CA GLU A 26 -32.25 -25.77 -0.82
C GLU A 26 -31.34 -26.45 -1.87
N GLY A 27 -30.55 -25.64 -2.57
CA GLY A 27 -29.53 -26.11 -3.51
C GLY A 27 -30.06 -26.91 -4.70
N THR A 28 -31.36 -26.89 -4.99
CA THR A 28 -31.98 -27.77 -6.00
C THR A 28 -31.28 -27.69 -7.37
N PHE A 29 -30.87 -26.51 -7.82
CA PHE A 29 -30.14 -26.26 -9.07
C PHE A 29 -28.75 -25.67 -8.82
N TYR A 30 -28.16 -25.93 -7.66
CA TYR A 30 -26.83 -25.44 -7.33
C TYR A 30 -25.80 -25.85 -8.40
N VAL A 31 -25.13 -24.89 -9.04
CA VAL A 31 -24.13 -25.11 -10.10
C VAL A 31 -24.69 -25.86 -11.33
N ALA A 32 -26.03 -25.90 -11.50
CA ALA A 32 -26.65 -26.37 -12.74
C ALA A 32 -26.52 -25.29 -13.83
N SER A 33 -25.29 -25.03 -14.27
CA SER A 33 -24.92 -23.84 -15.05
C SER A 33 -25.69 -23.63 -16.36
N ALA A 34 -26.13 -24.72 -17.02
CA ALA A 34 -26.91 -24.65 -18.25
C ALA A 34 -28.43 -24.58 -18.04
N PHE A 35 -28.92 -24.70 -16.80
CA PHE A 35 -30.35 -24.81 -16.51
C PHE A 35 -31.07 -23.47 -16.72
N ASN A 36 -32.11 -23.46 -17.55
CA ASN A 36 -32.88 -22.27 -17.89
C ASN A 36 -34.34 -22.61 -18.27
N GLN A 37 -34.96 -23.55 -17.55
CA GLN A 37 -36.35 -23.93 -17.81
C GLN A 37 -37.33 -23.07 -17.02
N ASN A 38 -38.51 -22.80 -17.60
CA ASN A 38 -39.62 -22.16 -16.90
C ASN A 38 -40.21 -23.10 -15.84
N LEU A 39 -40.46 -22.58 -14.65
CA LEU A 39 -40.97 -23.31 -13.48
C LEU A 39 -42.25 -22.68 -12.92
N ASN A 40 -42.93 -21.85 -13.71
CA ASN A 40 -44.14 -21.12 -13.31
C ASN A 40 -45.38 -22.04 -13.11
N SER A 41 -45.31 -23.31 -13.52
CA SER A 41 -46.34 -24.32 -13.24
C SER A 41 -46.20 -24.98 -11.86
N TRP A 42 -45.09 -24.74 -11.15
CA TRP A 42 -44.83 -25.37 -9.87
C TRP A 42 -45.67 -24.78 -8.74
N ASN A 43 -46.36 -25.64 -7.99
CA ASN A 43 -47.02 -25.23 -6.76
C ASN A 43 -46.03 -25.21 -5.59
N THR A 44 -45.52 -24.03 -5.25
CA THR A 44 -44.54 -23.83 -4.16
C THR A 44 -45.17 -23.44 -2.82
N SER A 45 -46.49 -23.55 -2.66
CA SER A 45 -47.21 -23.05 -1.46
C SER A 45 -46.77 -23.65 -0.11
N LYS A 46 -46.04 -24.77 -0.10
CA LYS A 46 -45.49 -25.40 1.11
C LYS A 46 -43.99 -25.16 1.31
N VAL A 47 -43.33 -24.48 0.38
CA VAL A 47 -41.89 -24.25 0.43
C VAL A 47 -41.56 -23.20 1.49
N THR A 48 -40.63 -23.52 2.38
CA THR A 48 -40.16 -22.63 3.45
C THR A 48 -38.71 -22.17 3.27
N ASN A 49 -37.94 -22.87 2.43
CA ASN A 49 -36.51 -22.65 2.27
C ASN A 49 -36.11 -22.66 0.78
N LEU A 50 -35.55 -21.53 0.31
CA LEU A 50 -35.02 -21.33 -1.04
C LEU A 50 -33.49 -21.17 -1.08
N ARG A 51 -32.81 -21.39 0.05
CA ARG A 51 -31.37 -21.20 0.19
C ARG A 51 -30.59 -21.85 -0.95
N ARG A 52 -29.76 -21.07 -1.65
CA ARG A 52 -28.87 -21.54 -2.75
C ARG A 52 -29.59 -22.24 -3.91
N THR A 53 -30.92 -22.10 -4.07
CA THR A 53 -31.70 -22.89 -5.04
C THR A 53 -31.13 -22.78 -6.45
N PHE A 54 -30.75 -21.59 -6.89
CA PHE A 54 -30.16 -21.31 -8.21
C PHE A 54 -28.73 -20.75 -8.09
N GLU A 55 -28.04 -20.96 -6.97
CA GLU A 55 -26.68 -20.44 -6.82
C GLU A 55 -25.77 -21.07 -7.90
N ARG A 56 -25.09 -20.22 -8.68
CA ARG A 56 -24.24 -20.54 -9.82
C ARG A 56 -24.96 -21.28 -10.97
N ALA A 57 -26.29 -21.22 -11.03
CA ALA A 57 -27.06 -21.57 -12.23
C ALA A 57 -26.95 -20.41 -13.24
N SER A 58 -25.76 -20.26 -13.83
CA SER A 58 -25.37 -19.03 -14.53
C SER A 58 -26.22 -18.67 -15.75
N ALA A 59 -26.85 -19.65 -16.41
CA ALA A 59 -27.79 -19.43 -17.52
C ALA A 59 -29.25 -19.24 -17.07
N PHE A 60 -29.56 -19.35 -15.78
CA PHE A 60 -30.93 -19.38 -15.30
C PHE A 60 -31.60 -18.01 -15.39
N ASN A 61 -32.68 -17.95 -16.17
CA ASN A 61 -33.63 -16.85 -16.25
C ASN A 61 -35.04 -17.38 -16.55
N GLY A 62 -35.34 -18.61 -16.10
CA GLY A 62 -36.65 -19.24 -16.31
C GLY A 62 -37.74 -18.59 -15.46
N ASP A 63 -38.97 -18.55 -15.97
CA ASP A 63 -40.10 -17.92 -15.29
C ASP A 63 -40.43 -18.62 -13.96
N ILE A 64 -40.40 -17.84 -12.88
CA ILE A 64 -40.76 -18.21 -11.49
C ILE A 64 -41.69 -17.17 -10.86
N THR A 65 -42.29 -16.30 -11.67
CA THR A 65 -43.06 -15.14 -11.20
C THR A 65 -44.33 -15.53 -10.44
N THR A 66 -44.86 -16.73 -10.68
CA THR A 66 -46.08 -17.28 -10.07
C THR A 66 -45.83 -18.03 -8.76
N TRP A 67 -44.58 -18.17 -8.32
CA TRP A 67 -44.26 -18.91 -7.10
C TRP A 67 -44.91 -18.26 -5.87
N ASN A 68 -45.57 -19.09 -5.07
CA ASN A 68 -46.04 -18.68 -3.75
C ASN A 68 -44.88 -18.81 -2.74
N THR A 69 -44.41 -17.67 -2.25
CA THR A 69 -43.29 -17.58 -1.29
C THR A 69 -43.73 -17.22 0.13
N ALA A 70 -45.04 -17.22 0.43
CA ALA A 70 -45.57 -16.71 1.69
C ALA A 70 -45.03 -17.42 2.94
N LEU A 71 -44.56 -18.67 2.82
CA LEU A 71 -43.96 -19.42 3.92
C LEU A 71 -42.42 -19.41 3.92
N VAL A 72 -41.79 -18.80 2.91
CA VAL A 72 -40.34 -18.74 2.80
C VAL A 72 -39.77 -17.78 3.84
N ASN A 73 -38.81 -18.27 4.64
CA ASN A 73 -38.13 -17.47 5.65
C ASN A 73 -36.63 -17.21 5.35
N ASP A 74 -36.05 -17.96 4.41
CA ASP A 74 -34.63 -17.91 4.08
C ASP A 74 -34.42 -17.81 2.56
N LEU A 75 -33.85 -16.70 2.11
CA LEU A 75 -33.47 -16.42 0.73
C LEU A 75 -31.95 -16.45 0.49
N HIS A 76 -31.14 -16.85 1.48
CA HIS A 76 -29.68 -16.89 1.39
C HIS A 76 -29.20 -17.42 0.04
N ARG A 77 -28.47 -16.59 -0.70
CA ARG A 77 -27.82 -16.97 -1.96
C ARG A 77 -28.74 -17.59 -3.02
N THR A 78 -30.05 -17.34 -2.97
CA THR A 78 -31.02 -18.01 -3.87
C THR A 78 -30.63 -17.88 -5.34
N PHE A 79 -30.17 -16.71 -5.77
CA PHE A 79 -29.73 -16.39 -7.13
C PHE A 79 -28.26 -15.96 -7.19
N ALA A 80 -27.45 -16.31 -6.19
CA ALA A 80 -26.05 -15.92 -6.19
C ALA A 80 -25.33 -16.47 -7.44
N ASP A 81 -24.62 -15.64 -8.19
CA ASP A 81 -23.96 -15.97 -9.46
C ASP A 81 -24.89 -16.56 -10.54
N ALA A 82 -26.21 -16.36 -10.45
CA ALA A 82 -27.14 -16.59 -11.54
C ALA A 82 -27.02 -15.41 -12.53
N LEU A 83 -25.92 -15.39 -13.29
CA LEU A 83 -25.40 -14.22 -14.02
C LEU A 83 -26.47 -13.49 -14.86
N VAL A 84 -27.35 -14.24 -15.53
CA VAL A 84 -28.36 -13.68 -16.45
C VAL A 84 -29.76 -13.55 -15.84
N PHE A 85 -29.93 -13.87 -14.56
CA PHE A 85 -31.24 -13.84 -13.90
C PHE A 85 -31.79 -12.41 -13.83
N ASN A 86 -32.99 -12.19 -14.35
CA ASN A 86 -33.63 -10.88 -14.38
C ASN A 86 -35.17 -10.97 -14.40
N GLN A 87 -35.76 -12.02 -13.82
CA GLN A 87 -37.22 -12.20 -13.77
C GLN A 87 -37.89 -11.21 -12.81
N ASN A 88 -39.08 -10.72 -13.18
CA ASN A 88 -39.85 -9.78 -12.36
C ASN A 88 -40.52 -10.48 -11.17
N ILE A 89 -39.75 -10.66 -10.11
CA ILE A 89 -40.19 -11.28 -8.85
C ILE A 89 -40.68 -10.25 -7.81
N GLY A 90 -41.00 -9.02 -8.21
CA GLY A 90 -41.58 -8.02 -7.32
C GLY A 90 -42.89 -8.49 -6.67
N GLY A 91 -43.64 -9.37 -7.35
CA GLY A 91 -44.89 -9.95 -6.85
C GLY A 91 -44.75 -11.02 -5.75
N TRP A 92 -43.53 -11.44 -5.40
CA TRP A 92 -43.31 -12.42 -4.34
C TRP A 92 -43.70 -11.85 -2.96
N ASN A 93 -44.33 -12.70 -2.14
CA ASN A 93 -44.61 -12.37 -0.75
C ASN A 93 -43.41 -12.76 0.12
N VAL A 94 -42.66 -11.77 0.61
CA VAL A 94 -41.47 -11.96 1.44
C VAL A 94 -41.67 -11.55 2.90
N ALA A 95 -42.90 -11.36 3.37
CA ALA A 95 -43.20 -10.86 4.72
C ALA A 95 -42.73 -11.80 5.87
N ASN A 96 -42.35 -13.05 5.55
CA ASN A 96 -41.78 -14.01 6.48
C ASN A 96 -40.26 -14.20 6.35
N VAL A 97 -39.61 -13.52 5.40
CA VAL A 97 -38.16 -13.61 5.19
C VAL A 97 -37.42 -12.91 6.33
N GLU A 98 -36.50 -13.63 6.95
CA GLU A 98 -35.62 -13.14 8.01
C GLU A 98 -34.19 -12.94 7.50
N TRP A 99 -33.80 -13.70 6.47
CA TRP A 99 -32.43 -13.75 5.93
C TRP A 99 -32.41 -13.61 4.40
N MET A 100 -31.58 -12.70 3.89
CA MET A 100 -31.48 -12.43 2.44
C MET A 100 -30.04 -12.20 1.96
N GLU A 101 -29.06 -12.66 2.72
CA GLU A 101 -27.65 -12.45 2.42
C GLU A 101 -27.29 -13.06 1.06
N ALA A 102 -26.62 -12.25 0.25
CA ALA A 102 -26.20 -12.60 -1.10
C ALA A 102 -27.33 -13.14 -2.00
N THR A 103 -28.61 -12.82 -1.75
CA THR A 103 -29.73 -13.33 -2.55
C THR A 103 -29.52 -13.11 -4.05
N PHE A 104 -28.99 -11.94 -4.45
CA PHE A 104 -28.65 -11.58 -5.83
C PHE A 104 -27.14 -11.34 -6.02
N GLY A 105 -26.30 -11.82 -5.10
CA GLY A 105 -24.86 -11.59 -5.16
C GLY A 105 -24.26 -12.19 -6.44
N GLY A 106 -23.76 -11.39 -7.37
CA GLY A 106 -23.24 -11.85 -8.67
C GLY A 106 -24.30 -12.08 -9.75
N ALA A 107 -25.59 -11.81 -9.49
CA ALA A 107 -26.63 -11.82 -10.51
C ALA A 107 -26.48 -10.56 -11.41
N ALA A 108 -25.48 -10.60 -12.29
CA ALA A 108 -24.93 -9.44 -12.98
C ALA A 108 -25.95 -8.62 -13.80
N LEU A 109 -26.98 -9.28 -14.36
CA LEU A 109 -28.05 -8.65 -15.14
C LEU A 109 -29.33 -8.30 -14.35
N PHE A 110 -29.39 -8.63 -13.06
CA PHE A 110 -30.60 -8.40 -12.27
C PHE A 110 -30.86 -6.90 -12.06
N ASN A 111 -32.02 -6.41 -12.49
CA ASN A 111 -32.40 -5.00 -12.39
C ASN A 111 -33.92 -4.79 -12.23
N GLN A 112 -34.62 -5.76 -11.64
CA GLN A 112 -36.06 -5.65 -11.43
C GLN A 112 -36.38 -4.85 -10.16
N SER A 113 -37.53 -4.17 -10.15
CA SER A 113 -38.01 -3.51 -8.93
C SER A 113 -38.49 -4.54 -7.91
N LEU A 114 -38.12 -4.32 -6.65
CA LEU A 114 -38.53 -5.10 -5.50
C LEU A 114 -39.27 -4.23 -4.46
N ASN A 115 -39.84 -3.11 -4.90
CA ASN A 115 -40.45 -2.11 -4.03
C ASN A 115 -41.77 -2.58 -3.36
N SER A 116 -42.33 -3.71 -3.78
CA SER A 116 -43.50 -4.34 -3.14
C SER A 116 -43.13 -5.32 -2.04
N TRP A 117 -41.84 -5.61 -1.84
CA TRP A 117 -41.39 -6.52 -0.81
C TRP A 117 -41.53 -5.93 0.59
N ASN A 118 -42.17 -6.67 1.50
CA ASN A 118 -42.21 -6.33 2.91
C ASN A 118 -41.00 -6.94 3.62
N THR A 119 -39.99 -6.12 3.92
CA THR A 119 -38.73 -6.55 4.55
C THR A 119 -38.69 -6.35 6.08
N SER A 120 -39.82 -6.05 6.73
CA SER A 120 -39.88 -5.72 8.18
C SER A 120 -39.42 -6.82 9.16
N LYS A 121 -39.10 -8.02 8.67
CA LYS A 121 -38.52 -9.12 9.45
C LYS A 121 -37.04 -9.40 9.13
N VAL A 122 -36.49 -8.80 8.08
CA VAL A 122 -35.11 -9.03 7.66
C VAL A 122 -34.14 -8.49 8.70
N MET A 123 -33.16 -9.32 9.08
CA MET A 123 -32.15 -8.99 10.10
C MET A 123 -30.76 -8.73 9.49
N GLY A 124 -30.45 -9.33 8.33
CA GLY A 124 -29.17 -9.18 7.64
C GLY A 124 -29.36 -8.93 6.14
N MET A 125 -28.57 -8.00 5.59
CA MET A 125 -28.55 -7.65 4.16
C MET A 125 -27.13 -7.70 3.58
N VAL A 126 -26.27 -8.54 4.15
CA VAL A 126 -24.89 -8.69 3.71
C VAL A 126 -24.84 -9.15 2.26
N CYS A 127 -24.10 -8.42 1.41
CA CYS A 127 -23.88 -8.77 0.01
C CYS A 127 -25.17 -8.95 -0.83
N THR A 128 -26.35 -8.49 -0.41
CA THR A 128 -27.62 -8.80 -1.09
C THR A 128 -27.58 -8.55 -2.61
N PHE A 129 -26.91 -7.47 -3.04
CA PHE A 129 -26.69 -7.09 -4.44
C PHE A 129 -25.20 -6.94 -4.79
N CYS A 130 -24.29 -7.53 -4.03
CA CYS A 130 -22.88 -7.43 -4.37
C CYS A 130 -22.61 -8.03 -5.75
N TYR A 131 -21.78 -7.41 -6.58
CA TYR A 131 -21.49 -7.81 -7.97
C TYR A 131 -22.71 -7.87 -8.90
N ALA A 132 -23.91 -7.43 -8.48
CA ALA A 132 -25.06 -7.25 -9.35
C ALA A 132 -24.88 -5.96 -10.16
N SER A 133 -23.96 -5.99 -11.13
CA SER A 133 -23.41 -4.79 -11.79
C SER A 133 -24.46 -3.91 -12.48
N ALA A 134 -25.57 -4.49 -12.95
CA ALA A 134 -26.67 -3.79 -13.61
C ALA A 134 -27.78 -3.33 -12.65
N PHE A 135 -27.68 -3.65 -11.35
CA PHE A 135 -28.77 -3.41 -10.42
C PHE A 135 -28.95 -1.92 -10.11
N ASN A 136 -30.14 -1.43 -10.43
CA ASN A 136 -30.68 -0.13 -10.04
C ASN A 136 -32.21 -0.23 -9.85
N GLY A 137 -32.71 -1.41 -9.51
CA GLY A 137 -34.14 -1.67 -9.30
C GLY A 137 -34.66 -0.95 -8.05
N ASN A 138 -35.88 -0.41 -8.10
CA ASN A 138 -36.45 0.33 -6.99
C ASN A 138 -36.66 -0.57 -5.76
N ILE A 139 -36.09 -0.15 -4.62
CA ILE A 139 -36.12 -0.75 -3.27
C ILE A 139 -36.42 0.29 -2.18
N THR A 140 -36.97 1.45 -2.56
CA THR A 140 -37.11 2.62 -1.69
C THR A 140 -38.06 2.39 -0.50
N SER A 141 -39.02 1.48 -0.63
CA SER A 141 -40.00 1.13 0.41
C SER A 141 -39.53 0.13 1.47
N TRP A 142 -38.32 -0.41 1.33
CA TRP A 142 -37.83 -1.45 2.22
C TRP A 142 -37.73 -0.93 3.66
N ASP A 143 -38.34 -1.69 4.58
CA ASP A 143 -38.17 -1.51 6.03
C ASP A 143 -36.84 -2.16 6.45
N THR A 144 -35.93 -1.32 6.93
CA THR A 144 -34.57 -1.69 7.37
C THR A 144 -34.40 -1.61 8.89
N SER A 145 -35.46 -1.30 9.65
CA SER A 145 -35.42 -0.99 11.09
C SER A 145 -34.97 -2.15 12.00
N LYS A 146 -34.85 -3.38 11.47
CA LYS A 146 -34.30 -4.56 12.17
C LYS A 146 -32.94 -5.02 11.66
N VAL A 147 -32.44 -4.43 10.58
CA VAL A 147 -31.18 -4.84 9.96
C VAL A 147 -30.02 -4.40 10.84
N THR A 148 -29.10 -5.32 11.11
CA THR A 148 -27.89 -5.05 11.89
C THR A 148 -26.61 -5.12 11.06
N MET A 149 -26.63 -5.80 9.91
CA MET A 149 -25.47 -5.98 9.03
C MET A 149 -25.81 -5.64 7.58
N MET A 150 -25.06 -4.71 6.98
CA MET A 150 -25.21 -4.28 5.57
C MET A 150 -23.89 -4.34 4.78
N SER A 151 -22.89 -5.05 5.29
CA SER A 151 -21.59 -5.11 4.65
C SER A 151 -21.66 -5.65 3.22
N GLY A 152 -21.00 -4.95 2.31
CA GLY A 152 -20.96 -5.26 0.88
C GLY A 152 -22.30 -5.23 0.15
N MET A 153 -23.39 -4.71 0.73
CA MET A 153 -24.74 -4.83 0.15
C MET A 153 -24.82 -4.42 -1.33
N PHE A 154 -24.11 -3.34 -1.72
CA PHE A 154 -24.02 -2.83 -3.10
C PHE A 154 -22.59 -2.83 -3.64
N GLN A 155 -21.68 -3.64 -3.07
CA GLN A 155 -20.31 -3.75 -3.57
C GLN A 155 -20.35 -4.10 -5.07
N ARG A 156 -19.72 -3.29 -5.93
CA ARG A 156 -19.68 -3.45 -7.40
C ARG A 156 -21.05 -3.45 -8.08
N ALA A 157 -22.11 -2.96 -7.43
CA ALA A 157 -23.36 -2.60 -8.11
C ALA A 157 -23.16 -1.26 -8.85
N THR A 158 -22.39 -1.30 -9.94
CA THR A 158 -21.75 -0.11 -10.55
C THR A 158 -22.70 1.00 -10.96
N VAL A 159 -23.95 0.67 -11.30
CA VAL A 159 -24.98 1.62 -11.75
C VAL A 159 -26.02 1.95 -10.66
N PHE A 160 -25.88 1.39 -9.45
CA PHE A 160 -26.84 1.59 -8.37
C PHE A 160 -26.87 3.05 -7.92
N ASN A 161 -28.05 3.66 -7.95
CA ASN A 161 -28.25 5.05 -7.52
C ASN A 161 -29.70 5.32 -7.07
N GLN A 162 -30.36 4.34 -6.46
CA GLN A 162 -31.72 4.51 -5.94
C GLN A 162 -31.73 5.32 -4.64
N ASN A 163 -32.73 6.19 -4.49
CA ASN A 163 -32.85 7.02 -3.29
C ASN A 163 -33.22 6.19 -2.06
N ILE A 164 -32.24 5.95 -1.20
CA ILE A 164 -32.35 5.19 0.06
C ILE A 164 -32.25 6.10 1.30
N SER A 165 -32.47 7.41 1.16
CA SER A 165 -32.38 8.35 2.28
C SER A 165 -33.40 8.08 3.39
N GLY A 166 -34.50 7.40 3.07
CA GLY A 166 -35.58 7.04 4.01
C GLY A 166 -35.37 5.75 4.79
N TRP A 167 -34.24 5.05 4.59
CA TRP A 167 -33.95 3.83 5.34
C TRP A 167 -33.60 4.11 6.82
N ASP A 168 -34.06 3.23 7.70
CA ASP A 168 -33.69 3.23 9.12
C ASP A 168 -32.48 2.31 9.32
N VAL A 169 -31.30 2.92 9.42
CA VAL A 169 -30.04 2.22 9.64
C VAL A 169 -29.55 2.30 11.10
N SER A 170 -30.42 2.70 12.04
CA SER A 170 -30.04 3.01 13.42
C SER A 170 -29.47 1.83 14.22
N LYS A 171 -29.67 0.59 13.75
CA LYS A 171 -29.16 -0.64 14.37
C LYS A 171 -28.00 -1.28 13.59
N VAL A 172 -27.60 -0.71 12.46
CA VAL A 172 -26.54 -1.28 11.63
C VAL A 172 -25.19 -1.03 12.28
N VAL A 173 -24.46 -2.11 12.56
CA VAL A 173 -23.13 -2.05 13.21
C VAL A 173 -21.98 -2.14 12.21
N ASP A 174 -22.22 -2.70 11.02
CA ASP A 174 -21.21 -2.96 10.00
C ASP A 174 -21.67 -2.45 8.62
N PHE A 175 -21.01 -1.37 8.16
CA PHE A 175 -21.19 -0.76 6.83
C PHE A 175 -20.04 -1.10 5.86
N SER A 176 -19.18 -2.06 6.22
CA SER A 176 -17.94 -2.32 5.48
C SER A 176 -18.22 -2.61 4.02
N SER A 177 -17.52 -1.92 3.12
CA SER A 177 -17.63 -2.10 1.65
C SER A 177 -19.05 -1.92 1.08
N MET A 178 -20.00 -1.31 1.80
CA MET A 178 -21.41 -1.26 1.38
C MET A 178 -21.59 -0.70 -0.03
N PHE A 179 -20.82 0.34 -0.40
CA PHE A 179 -20.81 0.99 -1.71
C PHE A 179 -19.45 0.92 -2.41
N ASP A 180 -18.61 -0.06 -2.05
CA ASP A 180 -17.34 -0.31 -2.74
C ASP A 180 -17.58 -0.49 -4.24
N TYR A 181 -16.94 0.31 -5.11
CA TYR A 181 -17.13 0.28 -6.57
C TYR A 181 -18.58 0.56 -7.04
N ALA A 182 -19.45 1.14 -6.21
CA ALA A 182 -20.75 1.65 -6.63
C ALA A 182 -20.59 3.01 -7.33
N VAL A 183 -19.96 2.99 -8.51
CA VAL A 183 -19.51 4.17 -9.28
C VAL A 183 -20.58 5.25 -9.44
N ALA A 184 -21.83 4.86 -9.71
CA ALA A 184 -22.94 5.78 -9.94
C ALA A 184 -23.59 6.34 -8.67
N PHE A 185 -23.29 5.80 -7.48
CA PHE A 185 -24.00 6.13 -6.25
C PHE A 185 -23.68 7.55 -5.78
N ASN A 186 -24.71 8.38 -5.62
CA ASN A 186 -24.57 9.76 -5.14
C ASN A 186 -25.84 10.27 -4.41
N GLN A 187 -26.47 9.42 -3.60
CA GLN A 187 -27.75 9.74 -2.95
C GLN A 187 -27.58 10.41 -1.58
N PRO A 188 -28.50 11.30 -1.17
CA PRO A 188 -28.36 12.13 0.02
C PRO A 188 -28.64 11.34 1.32
N ILE A 189 -27.66 10.57 1.75
CA ILE A 189 -27.72 9.71 2.96
C ILE A 189 -27.28 10.43 4.25
N GLY A 190 -27.09 11.76 4.21
CA GLY A 190 -26.71 12.54 5.39
C GLY A 190 -27.72 12.48 6.55
N SER A 191 -28.98 12.15 6.29
CA SER A 191 -30.04 11.99 7.29
C SER A 191 -30.03 10.65 8.03
N TRP A 192 -29.17 9.71 7.63
CA TRP A 192 -29.05 8.41 8.30
C TRP A 192 -28.56 8.56 9.75
N ASN A 193 -29.20 7.83 10.66
CA ASN A 193 -28.69 7.64 12.02
C ASN A 193 -27.68 6.49 12.03
N VAL A 194 -26.39 6.82 12.04
CA VAL A 194 -25.28 5.84 12.02
C VAL A 194 -24.65 5.62 13.40
N GLY A 195 -25.29 6.07 14.48
CA GLY A 195 -24.70 6.06 15.83
C GLY A 195 -24.37 4.67 16.39
N SER A 196 -24.92 3.58 15.83
CA SER A 196 -24.57 2.20 16.21
C SER A 196 -23.42 1.61 15.40
N ALA A 197 -22.90 2.33 14.41
CA ALA A 197 -21.85 1.83 13.52
C ALA A 197 -20.54 1.63 14.28
N GLN A 198 -19.97 0.42 14.18
CA GLN A 198 -18.66 0.09 14.76
C GLN A 198 -17.56 0.12 13.69
N THR A 199 -17.90 -0.13 12.43
CA THR A 199 -16.96 -0.05 11.30
C THR A 199 -17.63 0.51 10.05
N MET A 200 -16.87 1.34 9.32
CA MET A 200 -17.22 1.89 8.01
C MET A 200 -16.10 1.62 6.99
N ALA A 201 -15.33 0.54 7.21
CA ALA A 201 -14.16 0.23 6.40
C ALA A 201 -14.52 0.07 4.92
N ALA A 202 -13.85 0.83 4.06
CA ALA A 202 -14.04 0.81 2.62
C ALA A 202 -15.47 1.11 2.15
N MET A 203 -16.31 1.76 2.98
CA MET A 203 -17.74 1.96 2.68
C MET A 203 -17.99 2.61 1.32
N PHE A 204 -17.17 3.60 0.91
CA PHE A 204 -17.27 4.33 -0.35
C PHE A 204 -16.01 4.20 -1.23
N ILE A 205 -15.19 3.18 -1.01
CA ILE A 205 -13.99 2.99 -1.83
C ILE A 205 -14.40 2.88 -3.32
N HIS A 206 -13.73 3.61 -4.22
CA HIS A 206 -14.08 3.69 -5.64
C HIS A 206 -15.51 4.18 -5.98
N ALA A 207 -16.27 4.75 -5.04
CA ALA A 207 -17.54 5.42 -5.33
C ALA A 207 -17.26 6.81 -5.93
N THR A 208 -16.83 6.84 -7.19
CA THR A 208 -16.21 8.03 -7.82
C THR A 208 -17.15 9.23 -7.97
N LEU A 209 -18.47 9.03 -8.00
CA LEU A 209 -19.45 10.13 -8.07
C LEU A 209 -20.00 10.55 -6.70
N PHE A 210 -19.70 9.80 -5.62
CA PHE A 210 -20.25 10.08 -4.30
C PHE A 210 -19.63 11.34 -3.70
N ASN A 211 -20.44 12.38 -3.48
CA ASN A 211 -20.01 13.64 -2.90
C ASN A 211 -21.14 14.35 -2.12
N GLN A 212 -21.86 13.60 -1.30
CA GLN A 212 -22.98 14.11 -0.50
C GLN A 212 -22.55 14.52 0.91
N THR A 213 -23.27 15.46 1.52
CA THR A 213 -22.99 15.92 2.89
C THR A 213 -23.22 14.82 3.92
N LEU A 214 -22.22 14.58 4.76
CA LEU A 214 -22.26 13.61 5.86
C LEU A 214 -22.02 14.25 7.24
N SER A 215 -22.02 15.58 7.34
CA SER A 215 -21.63 16.32 8.55
C SER A 215 -22.50 16.06 9.78
N SER A 216 -23.71 15.54 9.59
CA SER A 216 -24.67 15.20 10.65
C SER A 216 -24.51 13.79 11.22
N TRP A 217 -23.63 12.97 10.66
CA TRP A 217 -23.39 11.62 11.15
C TRP A 217 -22.71 11.65 12.52
N ASP A 218 -23.27 10.89 13.46
CA ASP A 218 -22.60 10.55 14.71
C ASP A 218 -21.78 9.27 14.51
N VAL A 219 -20.46 9.43 14.48
CA VAL A 219 -19.50 8.33 14.25
C VAL A 219 -18.67 8.02 15.50
N ALA A 220 -19.15 8.43 16.69
CA ALA A 220 -18.41 8.31 17.94
C ALA A 220 -18.04 6.87 18.31
N ASP A 221 -18.81 5.87 17.87
CA ASP A 221 -18.57 4.45 18.16
C ASP A 221 -17.77 3.73 17.05
N VAL A 222 -17.46 4.41 15.94
CA VAL A 222 -16.71 3.80 14.84
C VAL A 222 -15.23 3.71 15.21
N THR A 223 -14.70 2.48 15.17
CA THR A 223 -13.30 2.19 15.49
C THR A 223 -12.41 2.06 14.25
N ASN A 224 -12.99 1.65 13.11
CA ASN A 224 -12.26 1.38 11.87
C ASN A 224 -12.84 2.15 10.69
N PHE A 225 -12.05 3.11 10.19
CA PHE A 225 -12.32 3.96 9.03
C PHE A 225 -11.45 3.61 7.80
N ASN A 226 -10.76 2.47 7.82
CA ASN A 226 -9.78 2.14 6.80
C ASN A 226 -10.40 2.19 5.39
N TRP A 227 -9.73 2.88 4.47
CA TRP A 227 -10.07 3.02 3.06
C TRP A 227 -11.48 3.60 2.79
N MET A 228 -12.16 4.18 3.78
CA MET A 228 -13.58 4.56 3.69
C MET A 228 -13.88 5.40 2.44
N PHE A 229 -12.99 6.32 2.06
CA PHE A 229 -13.15 7.19 0.90
C PHE A 229 -12.06 7.03 -0.16
N GLU A 230 -11.21 5.99 -0.11
CA GLU A 230 -10.13 5.83 -1.08
C GLU A 230 -10.69 5.80 -2.52
N THR A 231 -10.09 6.61 -3.41
CA THR A 231 -10.51 6.74 -4.82
C THR A 231 -11.99 7.14 -5.00
N SER A 232 -12.63 7.74 -3.99
CA SER A 232 -13.99 8.27 -4.08
C SER A 232 -14.01 9.72 -4.59
N GLY A 233 -15.20 10.20 -4.97
CA GLY A 233 -15.44 11.61 -5.32
C GLY A 233 -15.62 12.54 -4.11
N PHE A 234 -15.46 12.03 -2.89
CA PHE A 234 -15.89 12.71 -1.67
C PHE A 234 -14.97 13.90 -1.31
N ASN A 235 -15.58 15.08 -1.16
CA ASN A 235 -14.88 16.31 -0.74
C ASN A 235 -15.81 17.25 0.05
N GLN A 236 -16.64 16.70 0.94
CA GLN A 236 -17.54 17.47 1.82
C GLN A 236 -16.96 17.62 3.23
N PRO A 237 -17.30 18.71 3.95
CA PRO A 237 -16.80 18.94 5.30
C PRO A 237 -17.33 17.90 6.29
N ILE A 238 -16.41 17.36 7.10
CA ILE A 238 -16.65 16.36 8.15
C ILE A 238 -15.94 16.72 9.46
N ASN A 239 -15.53 17.98 9.61
CA ASN A 239 -14.88 18.49 10.82
C ASN A 239 -15.78 18.37 12.07
N ALA A 240 -17.09 18.24 11.91
CA ALA A 240 -18.04 18.06 13.01
C ALA A 240 -18.06 16.62 13.59
N TRP A 241 -17.43 15.65 12.93
CA TRP A 241 -17.40 14.28 13.40
C TRP A 241 -16.62 14.12 14.71
N THR A 242 -17.16 13.32 15.62
CA THR A 242 -16.45 12.86 16.82
C THR A 242 -15.78 11.53 16.51
N VAL A 243 -14.45 11.54 16.33
CA VAL A 243 -13.67 10.34 15.95
C VAL A 243 -12.84 9.76 17.10
N SER A 244 -13.20 10.07 18.35
CA SER A 244 -12.39 9.71 19.52
C SER A 244 -12.23 8.21 19.76
N SER A 245 -13.12 7.36 19.25
CA SER A 245 -13.00 5.89 19.35
C SER A 245 -12.23 5.26 18.20
N ALA A 246 -11.87 6.03 17.17
CA ALA A 246 -11.13 5.54 16.03
C ALA A 246 -9.76 5.02 16.46
N THR A 247 -9.45 3.78 16.06
CA THR A 247 -8.13 3.16 16.24
C THR A 247 -7.37 3.05 14.92
N SER A 248 -8.07 3.03 13.78
CA SER A 248 -7.47 2.83 12.47
C SER A 248 -8.11 3.75 11.41
N MET A 249 -7.27 4.49 10.68
CA MET A 249 -7.65 5.41 9.59
C MET A 249 -6.78 5.21 8.34
N GLU A 250 -6.35 3.98 8.08
CA GLU A 250 -5.46 3.64 6.97
C GLU A 250 -6.12 3.99 5.63
N GLY A 251 -5.42 4.71 4.76
CA GLY A 251 -5.87 4.98 3.40
C GLY A 251 -7.19 5.77 3.29
N MET A 252 -7.70 6.37 4.37
CA MET A 252 -9.05 6.94 4.42
C MET A 252 -9.34 7.90 3.24
N PHE A 253 -8.36 8.74 2.86
CA PHE A 253 -8.47 9.70 1.76
C PHE A 253 -7.42 9.49 0.66
N LYS A 254 -6.90 8.27 0.52
CA LYS A 254 -5.94 7.91 -0.54
C LYS A 254 -6.53 8.12 -1.93
N ASN A 255 -5.76 8.70 -2.86
CA ASN A 255 -6.17 8.95 -4.25
C ASN A 255 -7.48 9.76 -4.37
N THR A 256 -7.74 10.70 -3.45
CA THR A 256 -8.95 11.55 -3.46
C THR A 256 -8.62 13.01 -3.78
N THR A 257 -9.67 13.80 -4.05
CA THR A 257 -9.57 15.27 -4.11
C THR A 257 -9.81 15.95 -2.75
N PHE A 258 -9.92 15.17 -1.67
CA PHE A 258 -10.31 15.65 -0.36
C PHE A 258 -9.33 16.69 0.19
N ASN A 259 -9.86 17.87 0.55
CA ASN A 259 -9.06 18.95 1.14
C ASN A 259 -9.92 19.81 2.09
N GLN A 260 -10.66 19.16 2.99
CA GLN A 260 -11.54 19.82 3.96
C GLN A 260 -10.92 19.86 5.37
N PRO A 261 -11.28 20.86 6.22
CA PRO A 261 -10.70 21.00 7.55
C PRO A 261 -10.90 19.76 8.43
N LEU A 262 -9.88 19.38 9.20
CA LEU A 262 -9.92 18.26 10.17
C LEU A 262 -9.34 18.62 11.55
N ALA A 263 -9.03 19.90 11.80
CA ALA A 263 -8.33 20.33 13.01
C ALA A 263 -9.08 20.02 14.33
N SER A 264 -10.41 19.87 14.28
CA SER A 264 -11.27 19.56 15.43
C SER A 264 -11.29 18.07 15.80
N TRP A 265 -10.69 17.20 15.00
CA TRP A 265 -10.70 15.76 15.27
C TRP A 265 -9.79 15.39 16.45
N THR A 266 -10.34 14.59 17.37
CA THR A 266 -9.58 13.98 18.47
C THR A 266 -9.12 12.58 18.05
N VAL A 267 -7.88 12.47 17.60
CA VAL A 267 -7.29 11.22 17.07
C VAL A 267 -6.45 10.44 18.10
N SER A 268 -6.68 10.68 19.40
CA SER A 268 -5.81 10.18 20.48
C SER A 268 -5.74 8.66 20.61
N ASN A 269 -6.70 7.91 20.05
CA ASN A 269 -6.72 6.45 20.06
C ASN A 269 -6.22 5.81 18.76
N VAL A 270 -5.90 6.61 17.74
CA VAL A 270 -5.48 6.11 16.43
C VAL A 270 -4.06 5.57 16.51
N THR A 271 -3.86 4.31 16.11
CA THR A 271 -2.56 3.63 16.06
C THR A 271 -1.97 3.58 14.65
N THR A 272 -2.79 3.71 13.61
CA THR A 272 -2.32 3.77 12.21
C THR A 272 -3.06 4.81 11.38
N MET A 273 -2.28 5.64 10.68
CA MET A 273 -2.71 6.57 9.65
C MET A 273 -1.96 6.32 8.33
N SER A 274 -1.51 5.07 8.12
CA SER A 274 -0.75 4.71 6.93
C SER A 274 -1.55 5.07 5.66
N ALA A 275 -0.91 5.67 4.68
CA ALA A 275 -1.49 6.10 3.41
C ALA A 275 -2.70 7.05 3.50
N MET A 276 -3.03 7.62 4.67
CA MET A 276 -4.27 8.37 4.90
C MET A 276 -4.50 9.48 3.85
N PHE A 277 -3.44 10.19 3.45
CA PHE A 277 -3.46 11.26 2.46
C PHE A 277 -2.51 10.98 1.28
N GLU A 278 -2.29 9.71 0.96
CA GLU A 278 -1.49 9.32 -0.19
C GLU A 278 -2.10 9.84 -1.51
N ASN A 279 -1.28 10.50 -2.33
CA ASN A 279 -1.65 11.02 -3.65
C ASN A 279 -2.96 11.85 -3.61
N SER A 280 -3.10 12.69 -2.59
CA SER A 280 -4.21 13.64 -2.44
C SER A 280 -3.68 15.07 -2.31
N PRO A 281 -4.48 16.11 -2.61
CA PRO A 281 -4.07 17.52 -2.48
C PRO A 281 -4.24 18.05 -1.05
N PHE A 282 -4.38 17.17 -0.04
CA PHE A 282 -4.71 17.56 1.32
C PHE A 282 -3.62 18.45 1.93
N ASN A 283 -4.01 19.64 2.38
CA ASN A 283 -3.12 20.60 3.02
C ASN A 283 -3.85 21.44 4.09
N GLN A 284 -4.78 20.83 4.84
CA GLN A 284 -5.49 21.51 5.92
C GLN A 284 -4.80 21.31 7.27
N ASP A 285 -4.99 22.25 8.18
CA ASP A 285 -4.37 22.21 9.51
C ASP A 285 -4.76 20.95 10.29
N ILE A 286 -3.73 20.25 10.75
CA ILE A 286 -3.77 19.04 11.60
C ILE A 286 -2.75 19.14 12.74
N SER A 287 -2.24 20.35 13.03
CA SER A 287 -1.21 20.59 14.06
C SER A 287 -1.72 20.34 15.48
N SER A 288 -3.03 20.41 15.69
CA SER A 288 -3.72 20.17 16.97
C SER A 288 -3.91 18.69 17.31
N TRP A 289 -3.65 17.77 16.38
CA TRP A 289 -3.91 16.35 16.58
C TRP A 289 -3.05 15.75 17.69
N SER A 290 -3.71 15.02 18.60
CA SER A 290 -3.04 14.25 19.65
C SER A 290 -2.65 12.88 19.11
N THR A 291 -1.39 12.74 18.70
CA THR A 291 -0.86 11.55 18.00
C THR A 291 -0.10 10.57 18.89
N GLY A 292 -0.21 10.69 20.23
CA GLY A 292 0.61 9.92 21.18
C GLY A 292 0.45 8.40 21.16
N ASN A 293 -0.57 7.88 20.46
CA ASN A 293 -0.77 6.44 20.23
C ASN A 293 -0.42 5.98 18.81
N LEU A 294 0.02 6.89 17.92
CA LEU A 294 0.35 6.58 16.53
C LEU A 294 1.60 5.71 16.46
N GLU A 295 1.45 4.49 15.94
CA GLU A 295 2.51 3.50 15.76
C GLU A 295 3.00 3.43 14.32
N LYS A 296 2.12 3.67 13.34
CA LYS A 296 2.40 3.56 11.90
C LYS A 296 1.87 4.74 11.09
N ALA A 297 2.76 5.36 10.32
CA ALA A 297 2.45 6.46 9.40
C ALA A 297 3.06 6.22 8.00
N ASN A 298 3.19 4.96 7.60
CA ASN A 298 3.76 4.58 6.31
C ASN A 298 2.96 5.23 5.18
N HIS A 299 3.63 5.87 4.22
CA HIS A 299 3.00 6.52 3.07
C HIS A 299 1.97 7.63 3.38
N MET A 300 1.88 8.13 4.63
CA MET A 300 0.78 9.02 5.05
C MET A 300 0.59 10.24 4.12
N PHE A 301 1.69 10.83 3.62
CA PHE A 301 1.72 11.94 2.66
C PHE A 301 2.49 11.57 1.38
N TYR A 302 2.56 10.27 1.04
CA TYR A 302 3.22 9.80 -0.18
C TYR A 302 2.61 10.46 -1.42
N LEU A 303 3.43 11.09 -2.27
CA LEU A 303 3.02 11.85 -3.45
C LEU A 303 2.00 12.98 -3.18
N ASN A 304 1.80 13.40 -1.92
CA ASN A 304 1.01 14.58 -1.62
C ASN A 304 1.87 15.83 -1.84
N THR A 305 1.85 16.33 -3.08
CA THR A 305 2.68 17.46 -3.52
C THR A 305 2.29 18.79 -2.89
N ALA A 306 1.11 18.88 -2.25
CA ALA A 306 0.58 20.12 -1.67
C ALA A 306 0.85 20.26 -0.16
N PHE A 307 1.04 19.15 0.56
CA PHE A 307 1.11 19.15 2.02
C PHE A 307 2.29 19.95 2.56
N ASN A 308 2.00 20.93 3.43
CA ASN A 308 3.02 21.78 4.06
C ASN A 308 2.57 22.34 5.42
N GLN A 309 1.91 21.53 6.25
CA GLN A 309 1.35 21.93 7.55
C GLN A 309 2.32 21.72 8.72
N PRO A 310 2.24 22.54 9.79
CA PRO A 310 3.21 22.53 10.89
C PRO A 310 2.91 21.40 11.90
N ILE A 311 3.31 20.17 11.57
CA ILE A 311 3.10 18.98 12.40
C ILE A 311 4.23 18.72 13.42
N GLY A 312 5.13 19.69 13.64
CA GLY A 312 6.23 19.56 14.62
C GLY A 312 5.73 19.40 16.08
N SER A 313 4.50 19.80 16.37
CA SER A 313 3.83 19.64 17.68
C SER A 313 3.39 18.20 17.98
N TRP A 314 3.38 17.31 17.00
CA TRP A 314 2.91 15.94 17.16
C TRP A 314 3.76 15.14 18.15
N ASN A 315 3.10 14.35 18.99
CA ASN A 315 3.76 13.37 19.83
C ASN A 315 3.88 12.05 19.05
N VAL A 316 5.06 11.80 18.49
CA VAL A 316 5.38 10.58 17.73
C VAL A 316 6.18 9.56 18.54
N SER A 317 6.15 9.62 19.88
CA SER A 317 6.98 8.76 20.75
C SER A 317 6.71 7.26 20.62
N LYS A 318 5.60 6.84 20.02
CA LYS A 318 5.27 5.43 19.71
C LYS A 318 5.43 5.06 18.25
N LEU A 319 5.83 5.99 17.38
CA LEU A 319 5.96 5.76 15.95
C LEU A 319 7.11 4.79 15.67
N THR A 320 6.77 3.60 15.21
CA THR A 320 7.74 2.53 14.87
C THR A 320 8.05 2.48 13.38
N GLU A 321 7.09 2.89 12.52
CA GLU A 321 7.23 2.86 11.07
C GLU A 321 6.77 4.17 10.43
N ALA A 322 7.68 4.80 9.67
CA ALA A 322 7.45 6.01 8.88
C ALA A 322 7.94 5.85 7.43
N VAL A 323 7.81 4.63 6.89
CA VAL A 323 8.28 4.29 5.54
C VAL A 323 7.59 5.17 4.51
N ALA A 324 8.39 5.88 3.71
CA ALA A 324 7.93 6.75 2.63
C ALA A 324 6.87 7.79 3.07
N MET A 325 6.86 8.19 4.35
CA MET A 325 5.83 9.06 4.92
C MET A 325 5.66 10.38 4.14
N PHE A 326 6.76 10.97 3.69
CA PHE A 326 6.78 12.21 2.89
C PHE A 326 7.35 12.01 1.48
N ARG A 327 7.49 10.77 0.99
CA ARG A 327 8.12 10.55 -0.31
C ARG A 327 7.34 11.26 -1.42
N GLY A 328 8.00 12.14 -2.15
CA GLY A 328 7.40 12.98 -3.19
C GLY A 328 6.48 14.09 -2.68
N ALA A 329 6.46 14.39 -1.38
CA ALA A 329 5.79 15.56 -0.83
C ALA A 329 6.61 16.83 -1.13
N THR A 330 6.59 17.25 -2.41
CA THR A 330 7.53 18.23 -2.96
C THR A 330 7.46 19.60 -2.29
N SER A 331 6.31 20.00 -1.74
CA SER A 331 6.12 21.28 -1.06
C SER A 331 6.44 21.26 0.44
N PHE A 332 6.66 20.08 1.04
CA PHE A 332 6.82 19.97 2.48
C PHE A 332 8.16 20.57 2.93
N SER A 333 8.10 21.55 3.85
CA SER A 333 9.28 22.27 4.33
C SER A 333 9.22 22.64 5.82
N ARG A 334 8.39 21.96 6.61
CA ARG A 334 8.14 22.31 8.03
C ARG A 334 9.08 21.59 8.99
N PRO A 335 9.47 22.22 10.11
CA PRO A 335 10.42 21.64 11.05
C PRO A 335 9.82 20.44 11.80
N LEU A 336 10.64 19.41 11.98
CA LEU A 336 10.31 18.17 12.70
C LEU A 336 11.31 17.84 13.83
N ASN A 337 12.25 18.74 14.13
CA ASN A 337 13.34 18.48 15.10
C ASN A 337 12.84 18.24 16.55
N THR A 338 11.59 18.59 16.83
CA THR A 338 10.92 18.41 18.13
C THR A 338 10.34 17.00 18.32
N TRP A 339 10.28 16.19 17.26
CA TRP A 339 9.75 14.85 17.33
C TRP A 339 10.63 13.92 18.17
N ASN A 340 10.02 13.23 19.12
CA ASN A 340 10.64 12.09 19.81
C ASN A 340 10.48 10.84 18.94
N VAL A 341 11.49 10.51 18.14
CA VAL A 341 11.51 9.32 17.27
C VAL A 341 12.22 8.11 17.89
N SER A 342 12.38 8.06 19.21
CA SER A 342 13.13 6.98 19.88
C SER A 342 12.54 5.57 19.68
N ALA A 343 11.26 5.45 19.31
CA ALA A 343 10.62 4.18 18.97
C ALA A 343 10.78 3.77 17.49
N LEU A 344 11.31 4.65 16.62
CA LEU A 344 11.36 4.44 15.18
C LEU A 344 12.32 3.28 14.84
N ILE A 345 11.81 2.33 14.05
CA ILE A 345 12.55 1.16 13.56
C ILE A 345 12.80 1.28 12.05
N LYS A 346 11.79 1.72 11.28
CA LYS A 346 11.85 1.81 9.82
C LYS A 346 11.64 3.25 9.34
N ALA A 347 12.65 3.80 8.66
CA ALA A 347 12.67 5.16 8.11
C ALA A 347 12.94 5.18 6.58
N GLU A 348 12.72 4.04 5.92
CA GLU A 348 12.99 3.85 4.50
C GLU A 348 12.27 4.89 3.64
N ALA A 349 13.00 5.55 2.74
CA ALA A 349 12.49 6.54 1.80
C ALA A 349 11.66 7.68 2.43
N MET A 350 11.77 7.93 3.75
CA MET A 350 10.87 8.84 4.48
C MET A 350 10.77 10.23 3.84
N PHE A 351 11.88 10.75 3.32
CA PHE A 351 12.00 12.07 2.66
C PHE A 351 12.49 11.96 1.20
N MET A 352 12.32 10.81 0.56
CA MET A 352 12.74 10.64 -0.84
C MET A 352 11.99 11.63 -1.74
N ASN A 353 12.69 12.36 -2.59
CA ASN A 353 12.16 13.40 -3.49
C ASN A 353 11.36 14.52 -2.77
N THR A 354 11.66 14.83 -1.50
CA THR A 354 11.14 16.03 -0.84
C THR A 354 11.98 17.25 -1.22
N LEU A 355 11.61 17.91 -2.31
CA LEU A 355 12.41 18.95 -2.97
C LEU A 355 12.60 20.24 -2.15
N MET A 356 11.74 20.50 -1.15
CA MET A 356 11.79 21.70 -0.32
C MET A 356 12.17 21.44 1.14
N PHE A 357 12.40 20.17 1.52
CA PHE A 357 12.70 19.80 2.90
C PHE A 357 14.20 19.91 3.19
N ASN A 358 14.58 20.88 4.01
CA ASN A 358 15.95 21.08 4.49
C ASN A 358 15.94 21.60 5.93
N GLN A 359 15.18 20.94 6.80
CA GLN A 359 14.99 21.33 8.21
C GLN A 359 15.83 20.45 9.15
N PRO A 360 16.30 20.97 10.30
CA PRO A 360 17.17 20.22 11.18
C PRO A 360 16.48 18.98 11.76
N LEU A 361 17.23 17.89 11.87
CA LEU A 361 16.81 16.61 12.46
C LEU A 361 17.84 16.09 13.49
N ASN A 362 18.78 16.93 13.90
CA ASN A 362 19.92 16.56 14.74
C ASN A 362 19.52 16.13 16.17
N ASN A 363 18.30 16.43 16.62
CA ASN A 363 17.80 16.01 17.93
C ASN A 363 17.17 14.61 17.93
N TRP A 364 16.94 14.03 16.74
CA TRP A 364 16.29 12.73 16.60
C TRP A 364 17.13 11.61 17.22
N GLN A 365 16.49 10.82 18.09
CA GLN A 365 17.10 9.65 18.74
C GLN A 365 16.86 8.40 17.89
N VAL A 366 17.64 8.22 16.82
CA VAL A 366 17.45 7.13 15.84
C VAL A 366 18.05 5.78 16.25
N GLY A 367 18.44 5.59 17.52
CA GLY A 367 19.18 4.40 17.99
C GLY A 367 18.43 3.06 17.92
N ASN A 368 17.14 3.07 17.54
CA ASN A 368 16.35 1.87 17.27
C ASN A 368 16.12 1.61 15.78
N VAL A 369 16.52 2.53 14.91
CA VAL A 369 16.36 2.39 13.46
C VAL A 369 17.27 1.28 12.94
N THR A 370 16.68 0.34 12.19
CA THR A 370 17.41 -0.74 11.51
C THR A 370 17.48 -0.52 10.00
N THR A 371 16.51 0.19 9.40
CA THR A 371 16.46 0.44 7.95
C THR A 371 16.20 1.92 7.64
N MET A 372 17.04 2.51 6.78
CA MET A 372 16.94 3.92 6.32
C MET A 372 17.35 4.10 4.85
N GLN A 373 17.21 3.04 4.04
CA GLN A 373 17.50 3.09 2.60
C GLN A 373 16.69 4.19 1.89
N SER A 374 17.30 4.86 0.93
CA SER A 374 16.72 5.99 0.17
C SER A 374 16.13 7.13 1.01
N MET A 375 16.42 7.24 2.32
CA MET A 375 15.71 8.17 3.22
C MET A 375 15.70 9.61 2.68
N PHE A 376 16.78 10.07 2.06
CA PHE A 376 16.95 11.41 1.49
C PHE A 376 17.24 11.40 -0.01
N GLU A 377 17.00 10.29 -0.71
CA GLU A 377 17.26 10.18 -2.17
C GLU A 377 16.51 11.28 -2.93
N GLY A 378 17.22 12.05 -3.76
CA GLY A 378 16.66 13.15 -4.56
C GLY A 378 16.08 14.31 -3.75
N SER A 379 16.40 14.42 -2.45
CA SER A 379 15.92 15.51 -1.58
C SER A 379 16.88 16.71 -1.58
N ALA A 380 16.38 17.88 -1.17
CA ALA A 380 17.20 19.08 -0.96
C ALA A 380 17.91 19.11 0.41
N PHE A 381 17.88 18.00 1.16
CA PHE A 381 18.36 17.93 2.53
C PHE A 381 19.88 18.12 2.61
N ASN A 382 20.34 19.05 3.43
CA ASN A 382 21.75 19.33 3.71
C ASN A 382 21.94 19.80 5.16
N GLN A 383 21.31 19.12 6.13
CA GLN A 383 21.45 19.43 7.55
C GLN A 383 22.39 18.44 8.24
N ASN A 384 23.13 18.93 9.23
CA ASN A 384 24.04 18.10 10.00
C ASN A 384 23.26 17.12 10.87
N ILE A 385 23.53 15.82 10.68
CA ILE A 385 22.95 14.69 11.42
C ILE A 385 24.04 13.75 11.95
N SER A 386 25.25 14.28 12.16
CA SER A 386 26.38 13.55 12.75
C SER A 386 26.11 13.02 14.16
N THR A 387 25.13 13.58 14.86
CA THR A 387 24.72 13.20 16.22
C THR A 387 23.89 11.91 16.27
N TRP A 388 23.47 11.37 15.13
CA TRP A 388 22.65 10.17 15.08
C TRP A 388 23.41 8.92 15.50
N ASN A 389 22.81 8.14 16.41
CA ASN A 389 23.29 6.80 16.75
C ASN A 389 22.77 5.77 15.72
N THR A 390 23.62 5.36 14.80
CA THR A 390 23.31 4.40 13.73
C THR A 390 23.73 2.96 14.03
N SER A 391 24.15 2.65 15.26
CA SER A 391 24.73 1.34 15.64
C SER A 391 23.81 0.11 15.44
N LYS A 392 22.53 0.31 15.12
CA LYS A 392 21.57 -0.75 14.77
C LYS A 392 21.19 -0.79 13.30
N VAL A 393 21.65 0.16 12.49
CA VAL A 393 21.31 0.24 11.07
C VAL A 393 21.99 -0.90 10.32
N GLU A 394 21.22 -1.66 9.56
CA GLU A 394 21.70 -2.77 8.74
C GLU A 394 21.74 -2.38 7.26
N THR A 395 20.85 -1.49 6.81
CA THR A 395 20.74 -1.07 5.40
C THR A 395 20.55 0.44 5.25
N MET A 396 21.45 1.08 4.48
CA MET A 396 21.44 2.51 4.15
C MET A 396 21.76 2.79 2.68
N GLY A 397 21.56 1.79 1.81
CA GLY A 397 21.70 1.97 0.36
C GLY A 397 20.83 3.12 -0.17
N TRP A 398 21.33 3.82 -1.18
CA TRP A 398 20.69 4.95 -1.85
C TRP A 398 20.35 6.14 -0.93
N MET A 399 20.77 6.15 0.34
CA MET A 399 20.28 7.10 1.35
C MET A 399 20.35 8.56 0.91
N PHE A 400 21.41 8.98 0.22
CA PHE A 400 21.61 10.32 -0.32
C PHE A 400 21.77 10.36 -1.83
N LYS A 401 21.42 9.29 -2.56
CA LYS A 401 21.52 9.30 -4.01
C LYS A 401 20.81 10.52 -4.60
N ASN A 402 21.44 11.24 -5.52
CA ASN A 402 20.92 12.47 -6.12
C ASN A 402 20.58 13.60 -5.11
N ALA A 403 21.05 13.54 -3.86
CA ALA A 403 20.93 14.65 -2.92
C ALA A 403 22.00 15.70 -3.25
N THR A 404 21.74 16.51 -4.28
CA THR A 404 22.74 17.39 -4.94
C THR A 404 23.35 18.46 -4.04
N ASN A 405 22.83 18.65 -2.83
CA ASN A 405 23.32 19.63 -1.86
C ASN A 405 24.03 18.99 -0.66
N TYR A 406 23.95 17.67 -0.49
CA TYR A 406 24.37 17.04 0.76
C TYR A 406 25.90 16.92 0.89
N ASP A 407 26.47 17.69 1.80
CA ASP A 407 27.89 17.66 2.15
C ASP A 407 28.06 18.00 3.65
N GLN A 408 27.71 17.03 4.52
CA GLN A 408 27.72 17.21 5.98
C GLN A 408 28.57 16.14 6.67
N PRO A 409 29.22 16.46 7.82
CA PRO A 409 29.97 15.47 8.59
C PRO A 409 29.10 14.27 9.01
N MET A 410 29.68 13.07 9.01
CA MET A 410 28.99 11.82 9.36
C MET A 410 29.80 10.97 10.36
N ALA A 411 29.70 11.32 11.63
CA ALA A 411 30.31 10.58 12.74
C ALA A 411 29.44 9.39 13.16
N TRP A 412 29.19 8.47 12.23
CA TRP A 412 28.24 7.36 12.39
C TRP A 412 28.92 6.03 12.75
N ASP A 413 28.22 5.22 13.53
CA ASP A 413 28.56 3.80 13.72
C ASP A 413 27.91 2.97 12.61
N VAL A 414 28.73 2.52 11.67
CA VAL A 414 28.30 1.70 10.52
C VAL A 414 28.67 0.22 10.69
N SER A 415 29.06 -0.21 11.89
CA SER A 415 29.58 -1.57 12.16
C SER A 415 28.60 -2.71 11.87
N LYS A 416 27.30 -2.43 11.77
CA LYS A 416 26.27 -3.41 11.40
C LYS A 416 25.72 -3.25 9.99
N VAL A 417 26.15 -2.22 9.28
CA VAL A 417 25.66 -1.93 7.93
C VAL A 417 26.21 -2.99 6.98
N LYS A 418 25.30 -3.62 6.23
CA LYS A 418 25.63 -4.62 5.20
C LYS A 418 25.54 -4.04 3.79
N VAL A 419 24.67 -3.05 3.58
CA VAL A 419 24.37 -2.52 2.25
C VAL A 419 24.54 -1.00 2.23
N MET A 420 25.52 -0.53 1.45
CA MET A 420 25.84 0.89 1.19
C MET A 420 25.75 1.24 -0.31
N VAL A 421 25.13 0.37 -1.11
CA VAL A 421 24.97 0.56 -2.55
C VAL A 421 24.42 1.96 -2.88
N ALA A 422 25.08 2.69 -3.78
CA ALA A 422 24.69 4.02 -4.26
C ALA A 422 24.40 5.06 -3.17
N MET A 423 24.95 4.90 -1.96
CA MET A 423 24.62 5.76 -0.83
C MET A 423 24.83 7.25 -1.12
N PHE A 424 25.88 7.60 -1.87
CA PHE A 424 26.28 8.96 -2.20
C PHE A 424 26.38 9.22 -3.72
N GLU A 425 25.74 8.36 -4.53
CA GLU A 425 25.73 8.52 -5.98
C GLU A 425 25.18 9.91 -6.36
N SER A 426 25.90 10.65 -7.21
CA SER A 426 25.53 11.99 -7.67
C SER A 426 25.32 13.00 -6.51
N THR A 427 26.25 13.02 -5.55
CA THR A 427 26.28 14.00 -4.44
C THR A 427 27.58 14.84 -4.48
N PRO A 428 27.61 16.02 -3.84
CA PRO A 428 28.82 16.82 -3.72
C PRO A 428 29.73 16.39 -2.55
N LEU A 429 29.48 15.23 -1.92
CA LEU A 429 30.11 14.83 -0.67
C LEU A 429 31.65 14.79 -0.76
N ASN A 430 32.32 15.41 0.21
CA ASN A 430 33.77 15.22 0.42
C ASN A 430 34.19 15.30 1.91
N GLN A 431 33.49 14.58 2.77
CA GLN A 431 33.71 14.59 4.22
C GLN A 431 34.60 13.42 4.69
N ASP A 432 35.20 13.54 5.87
CA ASP A 432 36.01 12.48 6.48
C ASP A 432 35.15 11.26 6.85
N LEU A 433 35.46 10.11 6.25
CA LEU A 433 34.81 8.81 6.50
C LEU A 433 35.79 7.75 7.03
N SER A 434 37.02 8.15 7.38
CA SER A 434 38.10 7.24 7.76
C SER A 434 37.80 6.42 9.02
N ALA A 435 36.98 6.96 9.93
CA ALA A 435 36.59 6.34 11.19
C ALA A 435 35.51 5.25 11.07
N TRP A 436 34.95 5.03 9.88
CA TRP A 436 33.88 4.06 9.69
C TRP A 436 34.37 2.62 9.80
N ASN A 437 33.70 1.83 10.64
CA ASN A 437 33.92 0.39 10.71
C ASN A 437 33.09 -0.35 9.64
N THR A 438 33.70 -0.63 8.49
CA THR A 438 33.05 -1.26 7.33
C THR A 438 33.09 -2.79 7.31
N SER A 439 33.57 -3.44 8.38
CA SER A 439 33.79 -4.91 8.46
C SER A 439 32.54 -5.81 8.30
N SER A 440 31.35 -5.23 8.24
CA SER A 440 30.09 -5.92 7.97
C SER A 440 29.52 -5.65 6.58
N VAL A 441 30.10 -4.74 5.81
CA VAL A 441 29.57 -4.33 4.50
C VAL A 441 29.79 -5.44 3.47
N GLU A 442 28.75 -5.73 2.71
CA GLU A 442 28.67 -6.77 1.69
C GLU A 442 28.50 -6.18 0.27
N ASP A 443 27.87 -5.01 0.14
CA ASP A 443 27.62 -4.31 -1.13
C ASP A 443 27.97 -2.82 -1.04
N MET A 444 28.95 -2.39 -1.84
CA MET A 444 29.41 -1.00 -2.02
C MET A 444 29.21 -0.50 -3.46
N GLY A 445 28.45 -1.20 -4.30
CA GLY A 445 28.26 -0.84 -5.71
C GLY A 445 27.71 0.57 -5.87
N TRP A 446 28.22 1.34 -6.83
CA TRP A 446 27.85 2.75 -7.09
C TRP A 446 27.98 3.72 -5.91
N MET A 447 28.57 3.33 -4.77
CA MET A 447 28.52 4.12 -3.53
C MET A 447 28.91 5.60 -3.73
N PHE A 448 29.90 5.88 -4.58
CA PHE A 448 30.39 7.21 -4.95
C PHE A 448 30.36 7.46 -6.47
N ALA A 449 29.48 6.78 -7.20
CA ALA A 449 29.35 7.02 -8.65
C ALA A 449 28.88 8.46 -8.91
N HIS A 450 29.50 9.15 -9.85
CA HIS A 450 29.24 10.56 -10.18
C HIS A 450 29.39 11.52 -8.97
N THR A 451 30.21 11.16 -7.97
CA THR A 451 30.57 12.02 -6.84
C THR A 451 31.88 12.76 -7.17
N ASP A 452 31.84 13.70 -8.12
CA ASP A 452 33.01 14.30 -8.79
C ASP A 452 34.12 14.81 -7.86
N PHE A 453 33.77 15.29 -6.67
CA PHE A 453 34.69 15.92 -5.71
C PHE A 453 35.22 14.97 -4.64
N PHE A 454 34.73 13.74 -4.58
CA PHE A 454 35.06 12.84 -3.48
C PHE A 454 36.50 12.35 -3.57
N ASN A 455 37.29 12.67 -2.55
CA ASN A 455 38.66 12.19 -2.40
C ASN A 455 39.07 12.05 -0.93
N SER A 456 38.12 11.74 -0.05
CA SER A 456 38.37 11.55 1.38
C SER A 456 39.11 10.25 1.67
N ASP A 457 39.91 10.19 2.74
CA ASP A 457 40.70 9.01 3.10
C ASP A 457 39.79 7.84 3.52
N ILE A 458 39.85 6.76 2.75
CA ILE A 458 39.16 5.49 2.96
C ILE A 458 40.13 4.30 2.94
N THR A 459 41.42 4.57 3.08
CA THR A 459 42.48 3.54 2.99
C THR A 459 42.35 2.48 4.08
N GLY A 460 41.86 2.86 5.26
CA GLY A 460 41.70 1.99 6.44
C GLY A 460 40.42 1.15 6.51
N TRP A 461 39.55 1.23 5.50
CA TRP A 461 38.30 0.47 5.50
C TRP A 461 38.52 -1.05 5.42
N ASP A 462 37.76 -1.80 6.22
CA ASP A 462 37.71 -3.27 6.14
C ASP A 462 36.70 -3.70 5.08
N THR A 463 37.23 -4.17 3.96
CA THR A 463 36.46 -4.62 2.80
C THR A 463 36.34 -6.14 2.69
N SER A 464 36.77 -6.88 3.72
CA SER A 464 36.92 -8.35 3.68
C SER A 464 35.63 -9.14 3.41
N LYS A 465 34.46 -8.50 3.55
CA LYS A 465 33.14 -9.10 3.25
C LYS A 465 32.44 -8.52 2.02
N VAL A 466 33.04 -7.54 1.34
CA VAL A 466 32.40 -6.86 0.22
C VAL A 466 32.49 -7.73 -1.03
N TYR A 467 31.33 -8.15 -1.54
CA TYR A 467 31.22 -8.94 -2.76
C TYR A 467 31.11 -8.05 -4.01
N TYR A 468 30.44 -6.90 -3.86
CA TYR A 468 30.05 -6.02 -4.96
C TYR A 468 30.71 -4.63 -4.85
N PHE A 469 31.63 -4.35 -5.77
CA PHE A 469 32.30 -3.05 -5.97
C PHE A 469 31.92 -2.38 -7.31
N ARG A 470 30.95 -2.95 -8.05
CA ARG A 470 30.59 -2.50 -9.39
C ARG A 470 30.34 -0.98 -9.43
N SER A 471 30.98 -0.29 -10.36
CA SER A 471 30.86 1.17 -10.53
C SER A 471 31.06 2.01 -9.26
N MET A 472 31.75 1.51 -8.22
CA MET A 472 31.83 2.20 -6.91
C MET A 472 32.28 3.65 -7.02
N PHE A 473 33.22 3.94 -7.93
CA PHE A 473 33.76 5.27 -8.20
C PHE A 473 33.56 5.69 -9.66
N GLU A 474 32.61 5.08 -10.38
CA GLU A 474 32.37 5.45 -11.77
C GLU A 474 32.16 6.97 -11.88
N ASP A 475 32.94 7.65 -12.72
CA ASP A 475 32.89 9.10 -12.91
C ASP A 475 33.22 9.96 -11.66
N ALA A 476 33.81 9.39 -10.61
CA ALA A 476 34.32 10.15 -9.46
C ALA A 476 35.64 10.86 -9.82
N LEU A 477 35.54 12.01 -10.49
CA LEU A 477 36.65 12.67 -11.18
C LEU A 477 37.86 12.97 -10.29
N ALA A 478 37.66 13.34 -9.02
CA ALA A 478 38.72 13.70 -8.06
C ALA A 478 39.34 12.51 -7.32
N PHE A 479 38.82 11.29 -7.47
CA PHE A 479 39.22 10.16 -6.64
C PHE A 479 40.67 9.73 -6.90
N ASN A 480 41.49 9.75 -5.84
CA ASN A 480 42.93 9.46 -5.86
C ASN A 480 43.42 8.91 -4.51
N GLN A 481 42.70 7.95 -3.91
CA GLN A 481 43.10 7.32 -2.64
C GLN A 481 43.81 5.99 -2.85
N ASN A 482 44.71 5.63 -1.92
CA ASN A 482 45.40 4.34 -1.94
C ASN A 482 44.49 3.22 -1.38
N ILE A 483 43.81 2.53 -2.29
CA ILE A 483 42.94 1.38 -1.96
C ILE A 483 43.64 0.02 -2.14
N GLY A 484 44.96 -0.01 -2.29
CA GLY A 484 45.70 -1.28 -2.44
C GLY A 484 45.77 -2.12 -1.16
N LEU A 485 45.51 -1.52 -0.01
CA LEU A 485 45.47 -2.22 1.29
C LEU A 485 44.11 -2.88 1.57
N TRP A 486 43.10 -2.65 0.74
CA TRP A 486 41.79 -3.26 0.88
C TRP A 486 41.85 -4.78 0.74
N ASN A 487 41.10 -5.49 1.58
CA ASN A 487 40.92 -6.93 1.48
C ASN A 487 39.82 -7.22 0.46
N VAL A 488 40.23 -7.68 -0.72
CA VAL A 488 39.34 -7.98 -1.85
C VAL A 488 39.14 -9.48 -2.05
N THR A 489 39.42 -10.29 -1.03
CA THR A 489 39.31 -11.77 -1.14
C THR A 489 37.87 -12.26 -1.33
N ALA A 490 36.87 -11.53 -0.84
CA ALA A 490 35.45 -11.82 -1.05
C ALA A 490 34.87 -11.22 -2.34
N ALA A 491 35.61 -10.35 -3.02
CA ALA A 491 35.10 -9.61 -4.16
C ALA A 491 34.83 -10.51 -5.36
N THR A 492 33.62 -10.45 -5.89
CA THR A 492 33.20 -11.22 -7.07
C THR A 492 32.79 -10.34 -8.24
N VAL A 493 32.42 -9.08 -7.99
CA VAL A 493 31.99 -8.14 -9.02
C VAL A 493 32.69 -6.79 -8.84
N MET A 494 33.60 -6.45 -9.76
CA MET A 494 34.35 -5.18 -9.77
C MET A 494 34.26 -4.42 -11.11
N ILE A 495 33.31 -4.81 -11.96
CA ILE A 495 33.13 -4.19 -13.28
C ILE A 495 32.89 -2.69 -13.13
N ASP A 496 33.48 -1.89 -14.02
CA ASP A 496 33.32 -0.44 -14.09
C ASP A 496 33.78 0.34 -12.83
N MET A 497 34.45 -0.30 -11.86
CA MET A 497 34.74 0.29 -10.54
C MET A 497 35.42 1.67 -10.59
N LEU A 498 36.39 1.88 -11.50
CA LEU A 498 37.07 3.17 -11.70
C LEU A 498 36.79 3.77 -13.08
N ARG A 499 35.74 3.32 -13.77
CA ARG A 499 35.42 3.78 -15.11
C ARG A 499 35.19 5.29 -15.13
N TYR A 500 35.71 5.97 -16.14
CA TYR A 500 35.64 7.43 -16.31
C TYR A 500 36.27 8.30 -15.21
N THR A 501 36.89 7.73 -14.17
CA THR A 501 37.70 8.51 -13.21
C THR A 501 38.95 9.10 -13.88
N SER A 502 39.45 10.26 -13.42
CA SER A 502 40.57 10.95 -14.08
C SER A 502 41.76 11.34 -13.19
N SER A 503 41.71 11.11 -11.87
CA SER A 503 42.70 11.65 -10.93
C SER A 503 43.58 10.62 -10.23
N MET A 504 43.37 9.31 -10.43
CA MET A 504 44.21 8.30 -9.76
C MET A 504 45.66 8.45 -10.20
N SER A 505 46.54 8.68 -9.22
CA SER A 505 47.96 8.77 -9.44
C SER A 505 48.55 7.40 -9.75
N ARG A 506 49.63 7.37 -10.54
CA ARG A 506 50.36 6.13 -10.83
C ARG A 506 50.82 5.41 -9.56
N ALA A 507 51.28 6.15 -8.55
CA ALA A 507 51.73 5.56 -7.29
C ALA A 507 50.60 4.81 -6.57
N ASN A 508 49.38 5.37 -6.54
CA ASN A 508 48.23 4.70 -5.95
C ASN A 508 47.75 3.51 -6.80
N TYR A 509 47.80 3.63 -8.12
CA TYR A 509 47.45 2.51 -9.01
C TYR A 509 48.46 1.35 -8.92
N ASP A 510 49.76 1.66 -8.81
CA ASP A 510 50.81 0.66 -8.55
C ASP A 510 50.58 -0.07 -7.22
N ALA A 511 50.28 0.69 -6.16
CA ALA A 511 49.96 0.13 -4.84
C ALA A 511 48.72 -0.77 -4.89
N LEU A 512 47.69 -0.39 -5.65
CA LEU A 512 46.49 -1.19 -5.89
C LEU A 512 46.82 -2.54 -6.51
N LEU A 513 47.53 -2.54 -7.63
CA LEU A 513 47.90 -3.78 -8.33
C LEU A 513 48.74 -4.69 -7.44
N ILE A 514 49.77 -4.14 -6.79
CA ILE A 514 50.68 -4.90 -5.91
C ILE A 514 49.92 -5.52 -4.73
N GLY A 515 49.09 -4.72 -4.05
CA GLY A 515 48.36 -5.15 -2.87
C GLY A 515 47.34 -6.24 -3.17
N TRP A 516 46.59 -6.13 -4.26
CA TRP A 516 45.57 -7.12 -4.63
C TRP A 516 46.18 -8.41 -5.21
N ALA A 517 47.27 -8.32 -5.97
CA ALA A 517 47.96 -9.50 -6.51
C ALA A 517 48.53 -10.43 -5.41
N ALA A 518 48.86 -9.87 -4.24
CA ALA A 518 49.36 -10.62 -3.09
C ALA A 518 48.26 -11.43 -2.37
N GLN A 519 46.98 -11.20 -2.67
CA GLN A 519 45.85 -11.82 -1.99
C GLN A 519 45.34 -13.08 -2.70
N ASN A 520 44.61 -13.92 -1.96
CA ASN A 520 43.90 -15.07 -2.52
C ASN A 520 42.52 -14.64 -3.07
N VAL A 521 42.56 -13.81 -4.12
CA VAL A 521 41.36 -13.28 -4.79
C VAL A 521 40.62 -14.34 -5.62
N HIS A 522 39.32 -14.10 -5.85
CA HIS A 522 38.51 -14.86 -6.80
C HIS A 522 39.09 -14.77 -8.22
N SER A 523 38.93 -15.85 -8.99
CA SER A 523 39.32 -15.90 -10.39
C SER A 523 38.27 -15.30 -11.32
N ASN A 524 38.69 -14.86 -12.52
CA ASN A 524 37.79 -14.36 -13.58
C ASN A 524 36.98 -13.11 -13.21
N VAL A 525 37.56 -12.22 -12.40
CA VAL A 525 36.98 -10.92 -12.07
C VAL A 525 37.33 -9.91 -13.17
N THR A 526 36.36 -9.12 -13.61
CA THR A 526 36.56 -7.97 -14.50
C THR A 526 36.74 -6.71 -13.65
N PHE A 527 37.79 -5.93 -13.96
CA PHE A 527 38.12 -4.69 -13.28
C PHE A 527 38.53 -3.61 -14.30
N ASP A 528 37.84 -2.48 -14.27
CA ASP A 528 38.09 -1.35 -15.17
C ASP A 528 38.83 -0.24 -14.42
N ALA A 529 40.10 -0.03 -14.80
CA ALA A 529 40.97 1.03 -14.29
C ALA A 529 41.08 2.23 -15.26
N ASN A 530 40.08 2.40 -16.14
CA ASN A 530 40.03 3.46 -17.14
C ASN A 530 41.35 3.59 -17.94
N ASN A 531 41.89 4.80 -18.07
CA ASN A 531 43.10 5.08 -18.83
C ASN A 531 44.36 5.15 -17.96
N TYR A 532 44.35 4.58 -16.74
CA TYR A 532 45.51 4.64 -15.85
C TYR A 532 46.67 3.77 -16.33
N GLN A 533 47.88 4.27 -16.13
CA GLN A 533 49.12 3.56 -16.43
C GLN A 533 49.79 3.11 -15.15
N TYR A 534 50.42 1.94 -15.16
CA TYR A 534 51.22 1.41 -14.05
C TYR A 534 52.73 1.44 -14.37
N SER A 535 53.57 1.44 -13.34
CA SER A 535 55.03 1.43 -13.49
C SER A 535 55.58 0.07 -13.91
N ALA A 536 56.73 0.07 -14.58
CA ALA A 536 57.51 -1.15 -14.80
C ALA A 536 57.98 -1.78 -13.46
N GLY A 537 58.36 -3.06 -13.48
CA GLY A 537 58.86 -3.77 -12.30
C GLY A 537 57.76 -4.40 -11.46
N ALA A 538 57.62 -3.99 -10.20
CA ALA A 538 56.74 -4.65 -9.23
C ALA A 538 55.26 -4.58 -9.64
N ALA A 539 54.77 -3.42 -10.06
CA ALA A 539 53.38 -3.25 -10.49
C ALA A 539 53.06 -4.04 -11.77
N ALA A 540 53.97 -4.02 -12.77
CA ALA A 540 53.83 -4.85 -13.97
C ALA A 540 53.79 -6.36 -13.67
N THR A 541 54.61 -6.81 -12.72
CA THR A 541 54.61 -8.22 -12.26
C THR A 541 53.28 -8.56 -11.57
N ALA A 542 52.80 -7.68 -10.68
CA ALA A 542 51.55 -7.85 -9.95
C ALA A 542 50.33 -7.91 -10.89
N ARG A 543 50.25 -7.01 -11.87
CA ARG A 543 49.22 -7.07 -12.92
C ARG A 543 49.28 -8.38 -13.72
N GLY A 544 50.49 -8.85 -14.03
CA GLY A 544 50.69 -10.14 -14.68
C GLY A 544 50.15 -11.32 -13.86
N VAL A 545 50.29 -11.28 -12.54
CA VAL A 545 49.70 -12.29 -11.63
C VAL A 545 48.16 -12.23 -11.67
N LEU A 546 47.57 -11.04 -11.59
CA LEU A 546 46.11 -10.88 -11.63
C LEU A 546 45.53 -11.36 -12.97
N THR A 547 46.08 -10.92 -14.10
CA THR A 547 45.57 -11.27 -15.44
C THR A 547 45.91 -12.69 -15.88
N GLY A 548 47.05 -13.23 -15.43
CA GLY A 548 47.47 -14.59 -15.73
C GLY A 548 46.94 -15.60 -14.71
N ALA A 549 47.64 -15.74 -13.59
CA ALA A 549 47.37 -16.79 -12.60
C ALA A 549 45.99 -16.67 -11.93
N LYS A 550 45.46 -15.45 -11.77
CA LYS A 550 44.11 -15.23 -11.23
C LYS A 550 43.05 -15.07 -12.33
N GLY A 551 43.43 -15.00 -13.61
CA GLY A 551 42.49 -14.92 -14.74
C GLY A 551 41.65 -13.65 -14.80
N TRP A 552 42.07 -12.55 -14.18
CA TRP A 552 41.33 -11.29 -14.21
C TRP A 552 41.35 -10.66 -15.60
N THR A 553 40.27 -9.96 -15.95
CA THR A 553 40.23 -9.05 -17.11
C THR A 553 40.40 -7.63 -16.60
N ILE A 554 41.56 -7.01 -16.87
CA ILE A 554 41.87 -5.64 -16.46
C ILE A 554 41.92 -4.72 -17.68
N VAL A 555 41.11 -3.67 -17.68
CA VAL A 555 41.13 -2.61 -18.69
C VAL A 555 41.90 -1.42 -18.13
N ASP A 556 43.08 -1.14 -18.71
CA ASP A 556 44.00 -0.05 -18.35
C ASP A 556 44.82 0.42 -19.57
N SER A 557 45.62 1.48 -19.41
CA SER A 557 46.51 2.01 -20.47
C SER A 557 47.89 1.33 -20.53
N GLY A 558 48.09 0.22 -19.83
CA GLY A 558 49.36 -0.51 -19.83
C GLY A 558 50.50 0.14 -19.03
N VAL A 559 51.73 -0.33 -19.30
CA VAL A 559 52.96 0.21 -18.69
C VAL A 559 53.19 1.63 -19.18
N GLY A 560 53.28 2.57 -18.25
CA GLY A 560 53.67 3.94 -18.57
C GLY A 560 55.19 4.14 -18.60
N PRO A 561 55.65 5.27 -19.16
CA PRO A 561 57.08 5.62 -19.26
C PRO A 561 57.76 5.77 -17.90
#